data_AF-A0A1X1TTV1-F1
#
_entry.id   AF-A0A1X1TTV1-F1
#
_cell.length_a   1.000
_cell.length_b   1.000
_cell.length_c   1.000
_cell.angle_alpha   90.00
_cell.angle_beta   90.00
_cell.angle_gamma   90.00
#
_symmetry.space_group_name_H-M   'P 1'
#
loop_
_entity.id
_entity.type
_entity.pdbx_description
1 polymer ?
#
loop_
_entity_poly.entity_id
_entity_poly.type
_entity_poly.pdbx_seq_one_letter_code
_entity_poly.pdbx_strand_id
1 'polypeptide(L)'
;MSADVVYEIVRYDGEGDDALLLERLQLRQTAGKFLMRDASGNETPCAGANIASVLSSTQSLRRIGAGETVRIRCAPEVVAQLPFVLEPIRSGKDSSGNYATVNGAPWAAYRTVDDDYIMMPGSDEDEEPDMSPCWAEHGMEEGEWNPLMGYTSIGLALPGVAVEYGRYDHGGIDSSSAVAVRPFDDFATAFADWLVEGSVHEGLWGGDSAPYSPTVQLFADAADAKDRRGVWSSEMDDEDEDESESLYASAYLKLHLSAELIEQVRASLRSRDPAYAEILDRDVPSH
;
A
#
# COMPACT_ATOMS: atom_id res chain seq x y z
N MET A 1 -9.81 -36.47 -16.87
CA MET A 1 -9.01 -35.31 -16.44
C MET A 1 -9.71 -34.74 -15.22
N SER A 2 -9.05 -34.69 -14.06
CA SER A 2 -9.63 -34.08 -12.86
C SER A 2 -9.58 -32.55 -13.00
N ALA A 3 -10.60 -31.86 -12.53
CA ALA A 3 -10.55 -30.41 -12.43
C ALA A 3 -9.64 -29.98 -11.29
N ASP A 4 -8.73 -29.06 -11.56
CA ASP A 4 -7.82 -28.51 -10.55
C ASP A 4 -8.52 -27.41 -9.77
N VAL A 5 -8.42 -27.45 -8.45
CA VAL A 5 -8.92 -26.37 -7.58
C VAL A 5 -7.89 -25.25 -7.63
N VAL A 6 -8.28 -24.11 -8.19
CA VAL A 6 -7.39 -22.95 -8.37
C VAL A 6 -7.57 -21.89 -7.29
N TYR A 7 -8.74 -21.88 -6.66
CA TYR A 7 -9.09 -20.98 -5.57
C TYR A 7 -10.16 -21.63 -4.69
N GLU A 8 -10.03 -21.49 -3.38
CA GLU A 8 -11.00 -21.91 -2.37
C GLU A 8 -11.17 -20.80 -1.35
N ILE A 9 -12.42 -20.50 -1.00
CA ILE A 9 -12.78 -19.60 0.09
C ILE A 9 -13.66 -20.34 1.08
N VAL A 10 -13.35 -20.19 2.36
CA VAL A 10 -14.04 -20.81 3.49
C VAL A 10 -14.38 -19.73 4.51
N ARG A 11 -15.62 -19.70 4.98
CA ARG A 11 -16.11 -18.70 5.93
C ARG A 11 -16.58 -19.37 7.21
N TYR A 12 -16.25 -18.75 8.33
CA TYR A 12 -16.63 -19.19 9.67
C TYR A 12 -17.32 -18.06 10.44
N ASP A 13 -18.17 -18.41 11.40
CA ASP A 13 -18.98 -17.48 12.21
C ASP A 13 -18.23 -16.80 13.37
N GLY A 14 -16.91 -16.85 13.34
CA GLY A 14 -16.03 -16.25 14.33
C GLY A 14 -14.66 -16.91 14.35
N GLU A 15 -13.86 -16.52 15.33
CA GLU A 15 -12.52 -17.08 15.54
C GLU A 15 -12.55 -18.35 16.41
N GLY A 16 -11.61 -19.27 16.15
CA GLY A 16 -11.40 -20.46 16.96
C GLY A 16 -11.62 -21.79 16.24
N ASP A 17 -11.14 -22.88 16.85
CA ASP A 17 -11.24 -24.23 16.28
C ASP A 17 -12.67 -24.78 16.28
N ASP A 18 -13.53 -24.24 17.15
CA ASP A 18 -14.94 -24.61 17.28
C ASP A 18 -15.88 -23.72 16.45
N ALA A 19 -15.35 -22.76 15.68
CA ALA A 19 -16.15 -21.86 14.85
C ALA A 19 -16.96 -22.64 13.80
N LEU A 20 -18.24 -22.31 13.65
CA LEU A 20 -19.14 -22.99 12.72
C LEU A 20 -18.78 -22.62 11.28
N LEU A 21 -18.64 -23.64 10.45
CA LEU A 21 -18.48 -23.47 9.01
C LEU A 21 -19.77 -22.90 8.42
N LEU A 22 -19.71 -21.67 7.92
CA LEU A 22 -20.83 -21.00 7.25
C LEU A 22 -20.87 -21.37 5.77
N GLU A 23 -19.73 -21.31 5.10
CA GLU A 23 -19.66 -21.51 3.66
C GLU A 23 -18.30 -22.08 3.24
N ARG A 24 -18.33 -22.93 2.21
CA ARG A 24 -17.13 -23.35 1.48
C ARG A 24 -17.43 -23.34 -0.01
N LEU A 25 -16.62 -22.59 -0.76
CA LEU A 25 -16.70 -22.52 -2.22
C LEU A 25 -15.34 -22.83 -2.83
N GLN A 26 -15.36 -23.63 -3.89
CA GLN A 26 -14.17 -23.99 -4.66
C GLN A 26 -14.35 -23.55 -6.11
N LEU A 27 -13.43 -22.73 -6.60
CA LEU A 27 -13.30 -22.46 -8.02
C LEU A 27 -12.39 -23.51 -8.65
N ARG A 28 -12.91 -24.20 -9.66
CA ARG A 28 -12.24 -25.28 -10.37
C ARG A 28 -12.09 -24.96 -11.84
N GLN A 29 -10.95 -25.33 -12.41
CA GLN A 29 -10.68 -25.18 -13.83
C GLN A 29 -10.76 -26.54 -14.54
N THR A 30 -11.47 -26.61 -15.67
CA THR A 30 -11.57 -27.82 -16.50
C THR A 30 -11.70 -27.45 -17.96
N ALA A 31 -10.78 -27.94 -18.80
CA ALA A 31 -10.84 -27.77 -20.26
C ALA A 31 -11.11 -26.30 -20.69
N GLY A 32 -10.44 -25.35 -20.02
CA GLY A 32 -10.56 -23.91 -20.29
C GLY A 32 -11.84 -23.25 -19.75
N LYS A 33 -12.64 -23.96 -18.95
CA LYS A 33 -13.84 -23.43 -18.29
C LYS A 33 -13.66 -23.39 -16.77
N PHE A 34 -14.44 -22.50 -16.14
CA PHE A 34 -14.48 -22.35 -14.69
C PHE A 34 -15.82 -22.85 -14.12
N LEU A 35 -15.74 -23.63 -13.06
CA LEU A 35 -16.89 -24.14 -12.30
C LEU A 35 -16.71 -23.79 -10.84
N MET A 36 -17.74 -23.20 -10.22
CA MET A 36 -17.81 -23.03 -8.77
C MET A 36 -18.51 -24.24 -8.17
N ARG A 37 -17.90 -24.86 -7.16
CA ARG A 37 -18.45 -25.97 -6.41
C ARG A 37 -18.74 -25.53 -4.97
N ASP A 38 -19.95 -25.81 -4.49
CA ASP A 38 -20.35 -25.57 -3.10
C ASP A 38 -20.01 -26.75 -2.17
N ALA A 39 -20.25 -26.58 -0.86
CA ALA A 39 -20.04 -27.61 0.15
C ALA A 39 -20.91 -28.87 -0.05
N SER A 40 -22.05 -28.75 -0.73
CA SER A 40 -22.93 -29.88 -1.08
C SER A 40 -22.45 -30.64 -2.32
N GLY A 41 -21.43 -30.13 -3.01
CA GLY A 41 -20.90 -30.67 -4.25
C GLY A 41 -21.64 -30.23 -5.50
N ASN A 42 -22.57 -29.27 -5.40
CA ASN A 42 -23.24 -28.72 -6.58
C ASN A 42 -22.26 -27.84 -7.35
N GLU A 43 -22.25 -27.99 -8.68
CA GLU A 43 -21.36 -27.24 -9.56
C GLU A 43 -22.16 -26.25 -10.41
N THR A 44 -21.74 -24.99 -10.40
CA THR A 44 -22.32 -23.91 -11.19
C THR A 44 -21.26 -23.35 -12.14
N PRO A 45 -21.55 -23.21 -13.45
CA PRO A 45 -20.64 -22.54 -14.38
C PRO A 45 -20.38 -21.08 -14.00
N CYS A 46 -19.11 -20.67 -14.05
CA CYS A 46 -18.72 -19.28 -13.87
C CYS A 46 -18.48 -18.58 -15.21
N ALA A 47 -18.82 -17.30 -15.28
CA ALA A 47 -18.46 -16.45 -16.41
C ALA A 47 -17.09 -15.81 -16.17
N GLY A 48 -16.24 -15.79 -17.18
CA GLY A 48 -14.91 -15.17 -17.11
C GLY A 48 -13.89 -15.83 -18.03
N ALA A 49 -12.95 -15.05 -18.52
CA ALA A 49 -11.85 -15.52 -19.36
C ALA A 49 -10.64 -15.99 -18.53
N ASN A 50 -10.50 -15.48 -17.30
CA ASN A 50 -9.42 -15.78 -16.36
C ASN A 50 -9.93 -15.74 -14.91
N ILE A 51 -9.08 -16.16 -13.96
CA ILE A 51 -9.45 -16.27 -12.54
C ILE A 51 -9.90 -14.92 -11.97
N ALA A 52 -9.14 -13.83 -12.17
CA ALA A 52 -9.55 -12.49 -11.74
C ALA A 52 -10.96 -12.13 -12.22
N SER A 53 -11.25 -12.30 -13.51
CA SER A 53 -12.58 -11.97 -14.07
C SER A 53 -13.73 -12.78 -13.45
N VAL A 54 -13.47 -14.04 -13.08
CA VAL A 54 -14.44 -14.87 -12.37
C VAL A 54 -14.65 -14.36 -10.95
N LEU A 55 -13.56 -14.08 -10.22
CA LEU A 55 -13.63 -13.54 -8.85
C LEU A 55 -14.35 -12.19 -8.83
N SER A 56 -14.00 -11.26 -9.72
CA SER A 56 -14.64 -9.95 -9.81
C SER A 56 -16.14 -10.01 -10.11
N SER A 57 -16.60 -11.00 -10.88
CA SER A 57 -18.02 -11.13 -11.26
C SER A 57 -18.84 -11.99 -10.29
N THR A 58 -18.19 -12.70 -9.37
CA THR A 58 -18.85 -13.65 -8.46
C THR A 58 -18.71 -13.18 -7.02
N GLN A 59 -19.72 -12.48 -6.50
CA GLN A 59 -19.69 -11.86 -5.16
C GLN A 59 -19.31 -12.83 -4.03
N SER A 60 -19.83 -14.05 -4.06
CA SER A 60 -19.53 -15.08 -3.05
C SER A 60 -18.08 -15.55 -3.04
N LEU A 61 -17.31 -15.32 -4.11
CA LEU A 61 -15.88 -15.63 -4.17
C LEU A 61 -14.97 -14.47 -3.78
N ARG A 62 -15.50 -13.25 -3.61
CA ARG A 62 -14.66 -12.06 -3.36
C ARG A 62 -14.97 -11.29 -2.08
N ARG A 63 -16.20 -11.38 -1.57
CA ARG A 63 -16.64 -10.59 -0.42
C ARG A 63 -16.06 -11.11 0.88
N ILE A 64 -15.49 -10.20 1.67
CA ILE A 64 -14.97 -10.46 3.02
C ILE A 64 -15.83 -9.66 3.99
N GLY A 65 -16.68 -10.31 4.78
CA GLY A 65 -17.53 -9.62 5.75
C GLY A 65 -16.78 -9.24 7.03
N ALA A 66 -17.18 -8.14 7.67
CA ALA A 66 -16.69 -7.82 9.02
C ALA A 66 -17.25 -8.83 10.03
N GLY A 67 -16.41 -9.27 10.97
CA GLY A 67 -16.78 -10.27 11.98
C GLY A 67 -16.85 -11.72 11.48
N GLU A 68 -16.58 -11.97 10.20
CA GLU A 68 -16.38 -13.32 9.66
C GLU A 68 -14.90 -13.69 9.74
N THR A 69 -14.59 -14.95 10.04
CA THR A 69 -13.24 -15.47 9.79
C THR A 69 -13.20 -16.08 8.39
N VAL A 70 -12.43 -15.48 7.49
CA VAL A 70 -12.29 -15.96 6.11
C VAL A 70 -10.94 -16.64 5.89
N ARG A 71 -10.94 -17.83 5.30
CA ARG A 71 -9.73 -18.55 4.89
C ARG A 71 -9.74 -18.78 3.38
N ILE A 72 -8.69 -18.32 2.71
CA ILE A 72 -8.51 -18.44 1.27
C ILE A 72 -7.30 -19.33 0.98
N ARG A 73 -7.46 -20.27 0.05
CA ARG A 73 -6.38 -21.08 -0.50
C ARG A 73 -6.36 -20.94 -2.00
N CYS A 74 -5.23 -20.53 -2.58
CA CYS A 74 -5.12 -20.36 -4.01
C CYS A 74 -3.67 -20.53 -4.49
N ALA A 75 -3.50 -20.70 -5.80
CA ALA A 75 -2.18 -20.78 -6.39
C ALA A 75 -1.43 -19.42 -6.27
N PRO A 76 -0.08 -19.40 -6.15
CA PRO A 76 0.70 -18.17 -5.96
C PRO A 76 0.39 -17.06 -6.98
N GLU A 77 0.16 -17.43 -8.24
CA GLU A 77 -0.19 -16.51 -9.33
C GLU A 77 -1.56 -15.84 -9.17
N VAL A 78 -2.44 -16.42 -8.35
CA VAL A 78 -3.74 -15.83 -8.01
C VAL A 78 -3.60 -14.85 -6.84
N VAL A 79 -2.66 -15.08 -5.93
CA VAL A 79 -2.45 -14.23 -4.73
C VAL A 79 -2.20 -12.78 -5.16
N ALA A 80 -1.35 -12.55 -6.16
CA ALA A 80 -1.05 -11.22 -6.70
C ALA A 80 -2.28 -10.50 -7.32
N GLN A 81 -3.35 -11.23 -7.63
CA GLN A 81 -4.59 -10.66 -8.17
C GLN A 81 -5.57 -10.25 -7.06
N LEU A 82 -5.43 -10.81 -5.85
CA LEU A 82 -6.40 -10.65 -4.76
C LEU A 82 -6.61 -9.19 -4.31
N PRO A 83 -5.60 -8.32 -4.22
CA PRO A 83 -5.82 -6.91 -3.86
C PRO A 83 -6.75 -6.18 -4.84
N PHE A 84 -6.85 -6.65 -6.10
CA PHE A 84 -7.68 -6.00 -7.12
C PHE A 84 -9.08 -6.62 -7.26
N VAL A 85 -9.36 -7.73 -6.58
CA VAL A 85 -10.61 -8.47 -6.76
C VAL A 85 -11.36 -8.73 -5.47
N LEU A 86 -10.69 -8.83 -4.32
CA LEU A 86 -11.37 -9.00 -3.03
C LEU A 86 -12.09 -7.71 -2.63
N GLU A 87 -13.25 -7.87 -2.02
CA GLU A 87 -14.16 -6.77 -1.67
C GLU A 87 -14.43 -6.84 -0.16
N PRO A 88 -13.75 -6.02 0.67
CA PRO A 88 -14.13 -5.83 2.06
C PRO A 88 -15.55 -5.26 2.15
N ILE A 89 -16.40 -5.88 2.95
CA ILE A 89 -17.76 -5.39 3.22
C ILE A 89 -17.81 -4.90 4.65
N ARG A 90 -17.81 -3.57 4.81
CA ARG A 90 -18.04 -2.91 6.10
C ARG A 90 -19.55 -2.67 6.24
N SER A 91 -20.21 -3.41 7.12
CA SER A 91 -21.63 -3.20 7.44
C SER A 91 -21.82 -3.00 8.93
N GLY A 92 -22.44 -1.90 9.35
CA GLY A 92 -22.78 -1.65 10.75
C GLY A 92 -21.89 -0.60 11.43
N LYS A 93 -22.09 -0.44 12.74
CA LYS A 93 -21.48 0.62 13.56
C LYS A 93 -20.05 0.30 14.02
N ASP A 94 -19.65 -0.96 13.90
CA ASP A 94 -18.29 -1.45 14.10
C ASP A 94 -17.75 -1.82 12.72
N SER A 95 -17.15 -0.83 12.05
CA SER A 95 -16.71 -0.93 10.65
C SER A 95 -15.31 -1.52 10.51
N SER A 96 -14.63 -1.89 11.59
CA SER A 96 -13.32 -2.54 11.54
C SER A 96 -13.44 -4.07 11.43
N GLY A 97 -12.36 -4.73 11.03
CA GLY A 97 -12.22 -6.18 11.22
C GLY A 97 -12.64 -7.04 10.04
N ASN A 98 -12.39 -6.57 8.82
CA ASN A 98 -12.36 -7.44 7.65
C ASN A 98 -11.00 -8.15 7.59
N TYR A 99 -10.92 -9.32 8.24
CA TYR A 99 -9.71 -10.13 8.25
C TYR A 99 -9.86 -11.40 7.41
N ALA A 100 -8.77 -11.79 6.77
CA ALA A 100 -8.68 -13.06 6.09
C ALA A 100 -7.32 -13.73 6.33
N THR A 101 -7.26 -15.04 6.14
CA THR A 101 -6.00 -15.77 6.02
C THR A 101 -5.88 -16.30 4.60
N VAL A 102 -4.91 -15.78 3.83
CA VAL A 102 -4.63 -16.25 2.46
C VAL A 102 -3.38 -17.10 2.46
N ASN A 103 -3.50 -18.38 2.09
CA ASN A 103 -2.38 -19.33 2.08
C ASN A 103 -1.60 -19.41 3.41
N GLY A 104 -2.26 -19.10 4.53
CA GLY A 104 -1.67 -19.07 5.87
C GLY A 104 -1.13 -17.71 6.32
N ALA A 105 -1.08 -16.70 5.44
CA ALA A 105 -0.67 -15.34 5.78
C ALA A 105 -1.87 -14.47 6.19
N PRO A 106 -1.73 -13.59 7.19
CA PRO A 106 -2.78 -12.67 7.61
C PRO A 106 -2.99 -11.55 6.58
N TRP A 107 -4.25 -11.19 6.36
CA TRP A 107 -4.68 -10.12 5.49
C TRP A 107 -5.70 -9.25 6.21
N ALA A 108 -5.56 -7.93 6.06
CA ALA A 108 -6.45 -6.92 6.62
C ALA A 108 -6.97 -5.99 5.52
N ALA A 109 -8.06 -5.28 5.81
CA ALA A 109 -8.64 -4.28 4.92
C ALA A 109 -8.11 -2.88 5.23
N TYR A 110 -7.28 -2.35 4.35
CA TYR A 110 -6.71 -1.02 4.47
C TYR A 110 -7.57 0.02 3.75
N ARG A 111 -7.70 1.21 4.35
CA ARG A 111 -8.40 2.34 3.75
C ARG A 111 -7.61 2.89 2.56
N THR A 112 -8.30 3.36 1.54
CA THR A 112 -7.74 4.11 0.40
C THR A 112 -8.08 5.59 0.52
N VAL A 113 -7.43 6.45 -0.26
CA VAL A 113 -7.73 7.90 -0.27
C VAL A 113 -9.17 8.22 -0.68
N ASP A 114 -9.81 7.35 -1.46
CA ASP A 114 -11.20 7.51 -1.95
C ASP A 114 -12.25 6.98 -0.94
N ASP A 115 -11.85 6.69 0.30
CA ASP A 115 -12.69 6.06 1.34
C ASP A 115 -13.19 4.65 1.02
N ASP A 116 -12.63 4.02 -0.01
CA ASP A 116 -12.77 2.58 -0.28
C ASP A 116 -11.76 1.76 0.54
N TYR A 117 -11.90 0.43 0.51
CA TYR A 117 -11.03 -0.50 1.23
C TYR A 117 -10.49 -1.61 0.34
N ILE A 118 -9.24 -1.99 0.57
CA ILE A 118 -8.55 -3.04 -0.17
C ILE A 118 -8.00 -4.09 0.80
N MET A 119 -8.23 -5.37 0.50
CA MET A 119 -7.61 -6.48 1.23
C MET A 119 -6.14 -6.62 0.81
N MET A 120 -5.21 -6.61 1.77
CA MET A 120 -3.78 -6.80 1.52
C MET A 120 -3.11 -7.62 2.62
N PRO A 121 -1.91 -8.18 2.39
CA PRO A 121 -1.08 -8.73 3.45
C PRO A 121 -0.87 -7.73 4.59
N GLY A 122 -1.13 -8.19 5.82
CA GLY A 122 -1.04 -7.37 7.03
C GLY A 122 -1.89 -7.93 8.15
N SER A 123 -1.50 -7.65 9.39
CA SER A 123 -2.19 -8.15 10.60
C SER A 123 -3.20 -7.17 11.17
N ASP A 124 -3.02 -5.88 10.95
CA ASP A 124 -3.81 -4.82 11.56
C ASP A 124 -4.07 -3.69 10.55
N GLU A 125 -5.31 -3.23 10.46
CA GLU A 125 -5.73 -2.15 9.56
C GLU A 125 -5.21 -0.77 10.00
N ASP A 126 -4.81 -0.63 11.27
CA ASP A 126 -4.27 0.62 11.84
C ASP A 126 -2.73 0.72 11.71
N GLU A 127 -2.06 -0.36 11.30
CA GLU A 127 -0.59 -0.42 11.11
C GLU A 127 -0.18 -0.23 9.64
N GLU A 128 1.12 -0.11 9.37
CA GLU A 128 1.65 -0.15 8.00
C GLU A 128 1.44 -1.56 7.41
N PRO A 129 1.00 -1.72 6.16
CA PRO A 129 0.85 -3.04 5.54
C PRO A 129 2.20 -3.76 5.41
N ASP A 130 2.15 -5.09 5.31
CA ASP A 130 3.36 -5.89 5.13
C ASP A 130 4.01 -5.58 3.76
N MET A 131 5.22 -5.01 3.79
CA MET A 131 6.03 -4.74 2.60
C MET A 131 7.33 -5.54 2.60
N SER A 132 7.54 -6.37 1.57
CA SER A 132 8.75 -7.18 1.45
C SER A 132 9.20 -7.32 -0.02
N PRO A 133 10.23 -6.57 -0.45
CA PRO A 133 10.95 -5.54 0.30
C PRO A 133 10.17 -4.22 0.39
N CYS A 134 10.39 -3.46 1.48
CA CYS A 134 10.21 -2.02 1.47
C CYS A 134 11.32 -1.38 0.63
N TRP A 135 11.00 -0.39 -0.19
CA TRP A 135 11.94 0.30 -1.09
C TRP A 135 12.42 1.62 -0.51
N ALA A 136 11.52 2.41 0.09
CA ALA A 136 11.87 3.65 0.73
C ALA A 136 10.82 4.09 1.76
N GLU A 137 11.28 4.94 2.68
CA GLU A 137 10.49 5.64 3.69
C GLU A 137 10.77 7.13 3.55
N HIS A 138 9.74 7.96 3.53
CA HIS A 138 9.82 9.42 3.56
C HIS A 138 9.01 9.92 4.75
N GLY A 139 9.59 10.79 5.56
CA GLY A 139 8.89 11.42 6.66
C GLY A 139 9.12 12.91 6.66
N MET A 140 8.14 13.66 7.13
CA MET A 140 8.20 15.11 7.28
C MET A 140 7.51 15.56 8.56
N GLU A 141 7.97 16.70 9.05
CA GLU A 141 7.52 17.35 10.27
C GLU A 141 7.49 18.85 10.02
N GLU A 142 6.37 19.50 10.31
CA GLU A 142 6.22 20.95 10.22
C GLU A 142 5.50 21.52 11.44
N GLY A 143 6.08 22.53 12.10
CA GLY A 143 5.58 23.18 13.31
C GLY A 143 6.24 22.69 14.62
N GLU A 144 5.95 23.38 15.74
CA GLU A 144 6.60 23.11 17.04
C GLU A 144 5.67 22.52 18.12
N TRP A 145 4.49 23.13 18.34
CA TRP A 145 3.65 22.81 19.51
C TRP A 145 2.64 21.69 19.28
N ASN A 146 2.34 21.39 18.01
CA ASN A 146 1.56 20.26 17.52
C ASN A 146 1.98 20.01 16.07
N PRO A 147 3.19 19.45 15.84
CA PRO A 147 3.71 19.34 14.50
C PRO A 147 2.78 18.52 13.62
N LEU A 148 2.64 18.97 12.38
CA LEU A 148 2.11 18.17 11.31
C LEU A 148 3.17 17.13 10.94
N MET A 149 2.86 15.86 11.22
CA MET A 149 3.71 14.73 10.90
C MET A 149 3.14 14.00 9.69
N GLY A 150 3.97 13.86 8.66
CA GLY A 150 3.66 13.05 7.48
C GLY A 150 4.64 11.89 7.37
N TYR A 151 4.14 10.72 7.01
CA TYR A 151 4.95 9.54 6.71
C TYR A 151 4.39 8.83 5.49
N THR A 152 5.26 8.43 4.58
CA THR A 152 4.91 7.56 3.47
C THR A 152 6.02 6.55 3.19
N SER A 153 5.62 5.36 2.78
CA SER A 153 6.52 4.30 2.35
C SER A 153 6.02 3.68 1.05
N ILE A 154 6.96 3.12 0.29
CA ILE A 154 6.66 2.35 -0.91
C ILE A 154 7.43 1.03 -0.89
N GLY A 155 6.79 -0.04 -1.34
CA GLY A 155 7.40 -1.36 -1.41
C GLY A 155 6.55 -2.37 -2.16
N LEU A 156 6.86 -3.65 -1.96
CA LEU A 156 6.08 -4.76 -2.52
C LEU A 156 5.20 -5.40 -1.45
N ALA A 157 3.89 -5.36 -1.66
CA ALA A 157 2.96 -6.19 -0.89
C ALA A 157 3.06 -7.66 -1.35
N LEU A 158 3.18 -7.87 -2.66
CA LEU A 158 3.25 -9.18 -3.30
C LEU A 158 4.14 -9.10 -4.56
N PRO A 159 4.62 -10.23 -5.11
CA PRO A 159 5.29 -10.24 -6.39
C PRO A 159 4.44 -9.58 -7.49
N GLY A 160 4.95 -8.51 -8.09
CA GLY A 160 4.26 -7.74 -9.13
C GLY A 160 3.22 -6.72 -8.64
N VAL A 161 3.07 -6.54 -7.32
CA VAL A 161 2.14 -5.57 -6.72
C VAL A 161 2.92 -4.60 -5.83
N ALA A 162 3.03 -3.36 -6.30
CA ALA A 162 3.56 -2.26 -5.50
C ALA A 162 2.45 -1.68 -4.62
N VAL A 163 2.83 -1.31 -3.41
CA VAL A 163 1.96 -0.63 -2.44
C VAL A 163 2.65 0.66 -2.00
N GLU A 164 1.88 1.74 -1.99
CA GLU A 164 2.19 2.99 -1.31
C GLU A 164 1.35 3.02 -0.03
N TYR A 165 1.98 3.35 1.09
CA TYR A 165 1.30 3.65 2.34
C TYR A 165 1.56 5.10 2.69
N GLY A 166 0.52 5.78 3.19
CA GLY A 166 0.62 7.12 3.74
C GLY A 166 -0.04 7.15 5.11
N ARG A 167 0.54 7.91 6.03
CA ARG A 167 -0.05 8.28 7.30
C ARG A 167 0.26 9.74 7.58
N TYR A 168 -0.72 10.43 8.15
CA TYR A 168 -0.49 11.73 8.76
C TYR A 168 -1.02 11.78 10.18
N ASP A 169 -0.45 12.68 10.97
CA ASP A 169 -0.85 13.00 12.35
C ASP A 169 -0.64 14.50 12.59
N HIS A 170 -1.68 15.20 13.03
CA HIS A 170 -1.63 16.61 13.37
C HIS A 170 -1.68 16.81 14.88
N GLY A 171 -0.59 16.45 15.57
CA GLY A 171 -0.47 16.56 17.03
C GLY A 171 -1.60 15.89 17.82
N GLY A 172 -2.17 14.79 17.31
CA GLY A 172 -3.29 14.08 17.93
C GLY A 172 -4.66 14.76 17.80
N ILE A 173 -4.78 15.82 17.00
CA ILE A 173 -6.06 16.46 16.66
C ILE A 173 -6.79 15.66 15.58
N ASP A 174 -6.05 15.30 14.53
CA ASP A 174 -6.53 14.45 13.44
C ASP A 174 -5.39 13.54 12.99
N SER A 175 -5.74 12.34 12.56
CA SER A 175 -4.79 11.38 12.02
C SER A 175 -5.51 10.48 11.04
N SER A 176 -4.84 10.15 9.94
CA SER A 176 -5.38 9.18 9.00
C SER A 176 -4.27 8.43 8.30
N SER A 177 -4.63 7.27 7.78
CA SER A 177 -3.78 6.45 6.94
C SER A 177 -4.55 5.98 5.73
N ALA A 178 -3.81 5.77 4.65
CA ALA A 178 -4.35 5.20 3.44
C ALA A 178 -3.28 4.38 2.71
N VAL A 179 -3.75 3.55 1.79
CA VAL A 179 -2.92 2.79 0.87
C VAL A 179 -3.35 3.03 -0.56
N ALA A 180 -2.41 2.85 -1.49
CA ALA A 180 -2.71 2.61 -2.90
C ALA A 180 -1.92 1.39 -3.38
N VAL A 181 -2.58 0.56 -4.18
CA VAL A 181 -1.94 -0.58 -4.84
C VAL A 181 -1.97 -0.43 -6.33
N ARG A 182 -0.92 -0.92 -6.97
CA ARG A 182 -0.86 -1.04 -8.43
C ARG A 182 -0.10 -2.28 -8.85
N PRO A 183 -0.49 -2.90 -9.98
CA PRO A 183 0.45 -3.74 -10.71
C PRO A 183 1.65 -2.89 -11.12
N PHE A 184 2.86 -3.44 -11.07
CA PHE A 184 4.03 -2.75 -11.58
C PHE A 184 4.89 -3.69 -12.42
N ASP A 185 5.30 -3.19 -13.59
CA ASP A 185 6.24 -3.87 -14.49
C ASP A 185 7.60 -3.15 -14.54
N ASP A 186 7.65 -1.89 -14.09
CA ASP A 186 8.84 -1.06 -14.05
C ASP A 186 8.99 -0.40 -12.68
N PHE A 187 9.97 -0.90 -11.93
CA PHE A 187 10.34 -0.39 -10.62
C PHE A 187 10.72 1.10 -10.66
N ALA A 188 11.51 1.53 -11.65
CA ALA A 188 12.09 2.87 -11.65
C ALA A 188 11.04 3.95 -11.97
N THR A 189 10.09 3.62 -12.84
CA THR A 189 8.90 4.46 -13.04
C THR A 189 8.07 4.51 -11.77
N ALA A 190 7.78 3.35 -11.17
CA ALA A 190 6.96 3.30 -9.97
C ALA A 190 7.55 4.13 -8.81
N PHE A 191 8.83 3.93 -8.52
CA PHE A 191 9.51 4.67 -7.47
C PHE A 191 9.56 6.17 -7.77
N ALA A 192 9.86 6.56 -9.02
CA ALA A 192 9.94 7.96 -9.38
C ALA A 192 8.56 8.66 -9.33
N ASP A 193 7.46 7.98 -9.68
CA ASP A 193 6.09 8.52 -9.51
C ASP A 193 5.84 8.82 -8.04
N TRP A 194 6.09 7.85 -7.17
CA TRP A 194 5.90 8.01 -5.73
C TRP A 194 6.72 9.17 -5.15
N LEU A 195 7.98 9.31 -5.58
CA LEU A 195 8.87 10.35 -5.09
C LEU A 195 8.41 11.78 -5.45
N VAL A 196 7.76 11.97 -6.60
CA VAL A 196 7.46 13.32 -7.13
C VAL A 196 5.98 13.66 -7.19
N GLU A 197 5.09 12.67 -7.15
CA GLU A 197 3.63 12.85 -7.25
C GLU A 197 2.91 12.55 -5.93
N GLY A 198 3.55 11.86 -4.98
CA GLY A 198 3.08 11.74 -3.59
C GLY A 198 1.63 11.26 -3.40
N SER A 199 1.09 10.44 -4.29
CA SER A 199 -0.36 10.33 -4.53
C SER A 199 -1.24 10.00 -3.32
N VAL A 200 -0.84 9.07 -2.44
CA VAL A 200 -1.62 8.68 -1.27
C VAL A 200 -1.49 9.73 -0.19
N HIS A 201 -0.24 10.11 0.08
CA HIS A 201 0.08 10.98 1.18
C HIS A 201 -0.39 12.43 0.93
N GLU A 202 -0.29 12.93 -0.32
CA GLU A 202 -0.90 14.19 -0.73
C GLU A 202 -2.42 14.16 -0.59
N GLY A 203 -3.06 13.04 -0.94
CA GLY A 203 -4.50 12.86 -0.82
C GLY A 203 -5.01 12.78 0.63
N LEU A 204 -4.13 12.49 1.59
CA LEU A 204 -4.47 12.44 3.02
C LEU A 204 -4.49 13.82 3.68
N TRP A 205 -3.79 14.80 3.12
CA TRP A 205 -3.69 16.13 3.72
C TRP A 205 -5.04 16.86 3.65
N GLY A 206 -5.59 17.19 4.83
CA GLY A 206 -6.70 18.12 4.95
C GLY A 206 -6.19 19.56 5.13
N GLY A 207 -6.49 20.47 4.20
CA GLY A 207 -6.14 21.90 4.34
C GLY A 207 -5.61 22.54 3.05
N ASP A 208 -5.15 23.79 3.16
CA ASP A 208 -4.74 24.61 2.01
C ASP A 208 -3.27 24.41 1.57
N SER A 209 -2.46 23.62 2.29
CA SER A 209 -1.05 23.36 1.92
C SER A 209 -0.52 22.04 2.50
N ALA A 210 0.04 21.19 1.63
CA ALA A 210 0.88 20.08 2.05
C ALA A 210 2.27 20.59 2.48
N PRO A 211 2.89 20.02 3.52
CA PRO A 211 4.23 20.41 3.96
C PRO A 211 5.24 20.25 2.83
N TYR A 212 6.10 21.27 2.67
CA TYR A 212 7.10 21.27 1.61
C TYR A 212 8.21 20.27 1.90
N SER A 213 8.53 19.42 0.91
CA SER A 213 9.70 18.54 0.97
C SER A 213 10.45 18.51 -0.36
N PRO A 214 11.77 18.77 -0.38
CA PRO A 214 12.56 18.70 -1.62
C PRO A 214 12.91 17.24 -1.96
N THR A 215 11.91 16.43 -2.31
CA THR A 215 12.02 14.96 -2.43
C THR A 215 13.12 14.49 -3.37
N VAL A 216 13.34 15.16 -4.51
CA VAL A 216 14.42 14.82 -5.46
C VAL A 216 15.81 15.12 -4.89
N GLN A 217 15.95 16.21 -4.12
CA GLN A 217 17.21 16.51 -3.42
C GLN A 217 17.45 15.49 -2.31
N LEU A 218 16.43 15.18 -1.51
CA LEU A 218 16.50 14.14 -0.48
C LEU A 218 16.89 12.78 -1.07
N PHE A 219 16.39 12.44 -2.27
CA PHE A 219 16.81 11.26 -2.99
C PHE A 219 18.27 11.31 -3.43
N ALA A 220 18.75 12.43 -3.97
CA ALA A 220 20.16 12.59 -4.31
C ALA A 220 21.05 12.40 -3.07
N ASP A 221 20.71 13.07 -1.97
CA ASP A 221 21.46 13.01 -0.71
C ASP A 221 21.46 11.59 -0.13
N ALA A 222 20.29 10.93 -0.11
CA ALA A 222 20.17 9.54 0.35
C ALA A 222 20.91 8.55 -0.56
N ALA A 223 20.93 8.80 -1.87
CA ALA A 223 21.63 7.97 -2.85
C ALA A 223 23.15 8.02 -2.66
N ASP A 224 23.69 9.14 -2.17
CA ASP A 224 25.12 9.33 -1.94
C ASP A 224 25.54 9.04 -0.48
N ALA A 225 24.59 9.08 0.45
CA ALA A 225 24.83 8.77 1.86
C ALA A 225 25.12 7.27 2.10
N LYS A 226 26.08 7.01 3.00
CA LYS A 226 26.51 5.64 3.36
C LYS A 226 25.39 4.81 4.02
N ASP A 227 24.57 5.45 4.83
CA ASP A 227 23.43 4.86 5.53
C ASP A 227 22.12 4.97 4.72
N ARG A 228 22.20 5.44 3.47
CA ARG A 228 21.08 5.60 2.55
C ARG A 228 20.01 6.55 3.06
N ARG A 229 20.40 7.57 3.83
CA ARG A 229 19.47 8.55 4.41
C ARG A 229 19.83 9.98 4.00
N GLY A 230 18.86 10.67 3.41
CA GLY A 230 18.88 12.11 3.16
C GLY A 230 18.03 12.82 4.20
N VAL A 231 18.46 14.01 4.64
CA VAL A 231 17.74 14.83 5.62
C VAL A 231 17.78 16.28 5.16
N TRP A 232 16.66 16.97 5.30
CA TRP A 232 16.51 18.39 5.03
C TRP A 232 15.80 19.04 6.20
N SER A 233 16.20 20.26 6.55
CA SER A 233 15.51 21.08 7.54
C SER A 233 15.59 22.56 7.15
N SER A 234 14.57 23.31 7.52
CA SER A 234 14.51 24.77 7.42
C SER A 234 14.06 25.33 8.75
N GLU A 235 14.88 26.20 9.32
CA GLU A 235 14.47 27.10 10.40
C GLU A 235 14.01 28.38 9.69
N MET A 236 12.72 28.73 9.77
CA MET A 236 12.26 30.06 9.36
C MET A 236 12.50 31.01 10.53
N ASP A 237 13.53 31.86 10.40
CA ASP A 237 13.75 32.95 11.36
C ASP A 237 12.59 33.97 11.21
N ASP A 238 11.77 34.11 12.25
CA ASP A 238 10.81 35.20 12.36
C ASP A 238 11.57 36.53 12.51
N GLU A 239 11.73 37.27 11.41
CA GLU A 239 12.29 38.64 11.45
C GLU A 239 11.29 39.68 12.01
N ASP A 240 10.06 39.28 12.36
CA ASP A 240 9.02 40.17 12.90
C ASP A 240 8.78 39.90 14.41
N GLU A 241 9.06 40.91 15.25
CA GLU A 241 8.92 40.93 16.72
C GLU A 241 7.46 40.81 17.25
N ASP A 242 6.52 40.25 16.48
CA ASP A 242 5.10 40.12 16.84
C ASP A 242 4.68 38.64 16.91
N GLU A 243 5.14 37.90 17.94
CA GLU A 243 4.62 36.58 18.38
C GLU A 243 4.12 35.62 17.27
N SER A 244 4.74 35.60 16.08
CA SER A 244 4.52 34.53 15.10
C SER A 244 5.46 33.38 15.43
N GLU A 245 4.91 32.18 15.38
CA GLU A 245 5.55 30.95 15.78
C GLU A 245 6.68 30.60 14.81
N SER A 246 7.87 30.27 15.34
CA SER A 246 8.99 29.77 14.54
C SER A 246 8.55 28.53 13.76
N LEU A 247 8.41 28.70 12.45
CA LEU A 247 8.03 27.64 11.53
C LEU A 247 9.25 26.76 11.25
N TYR A 248 9.41 25.71 12.07
CA TYR A 248 10.34 24.62 11.79
C TYR A 248 9.73 23.67 10.76
N ALA A 249 10.50 23.31 9.73
CA ALA A 249 10.16 22.23 8.81
C ALA A 249 11.34 21.27 8.67
N SER A 250 11.08 19.97 8.67
CA SER A 250 12.08 18.96 8.36
C SER A 250 11.51 17.80 7.59
N ALA A 251 12.37 17.15 6.81
CA ALA A 251 12.03 15.96 6.08
C ALA A 251 13.23 15.01 5.99
N TYR A 252 12.96 13.72 5.85
CA TYR A 252 13.97 12.72 5.57
C TYR A 252 13.48 11.73 4.52
N LEU A 253 14.42 11.18 3.77
CA LEU A 253 14.19 10.03 2.90
C LEU A 253 15.21 8.95 3.23
N LYS A 254 14.75 7.71 3.36
CA LYS A 254 15.59 6.54 3.60
C LYS A 254 15.36 5.52 2.50
N LEU A 255 16.44 5.07 1.86
CA LEU A 255 16.39 4.11 0.76
C LEU A 255 16.82 2.72 1.23
N HIS A 256 16.04 1.71 0.84
CA HIS A 256 16.34 0.29 1.03
C HIS A 256 16.70 -0.38 -0.30
N LEU A 257 17.42 0.35 -1.14
CA LEU A 257 17.71 -0.01 -2.51
C LEU A 257 19.17 -0.42 -2.69
N SER A 258 19.42 -1.32 -3.63
CA SER A 258 20.76 -1.58 -4.13
C SER A 258 21.27 -0.38 -4.95
N ALA A 259 22.58 -0.26 -5.10
CA ALA A 259 23.17 0.79 -5.95
C ALA A 259 22.64 0.73 -7.40
N GLU A 260 22.39 -0.47 -7.92
CA GLU A 260 21.88 -0.68 -9.27
C GLU A 260 20.45 -0.18 -9.44
N LEU A 261 19.59 -0.37 -8.43
CA LEU A 261 18.22 0.18 -8.43
C LEU A 261 18.22 1.70 -8.26
N ILE A 262 19.13 2.25 -7.45
CA ILE A 262 19.31 3.70 -7.30
C ILE A 262 19.66 4.35 -8.65
N GLU A 263 20.57 3.76 -9.42
CA GLU A 263 20.91 4.30 -10.75
C GLU A 263 19.76 4.23 -11.75
N GLN A 264 18.90 3.19 -11.67
CA GLN A 264 17.70 3.13 -12.49
C GLN A 264 16.72 4.27 -12.14
N VAL A 265 16.54 4.56 -10.85
CA VAL A 265 15.72 5.70 -10.41
C VAL A 265 16.33 7.03 -10.85
N ARG A 266 17.66 7.22 -10.71
CA ARG A 266 18.35 8.42 -11.24
C ARG A 266 18.08 8.61 -12.72
N ALA A 267 18.20 7.55 -13.53
CA ALA A 267 17.94 7.60 -14.96
C ALA A 267 16.47 7.95 -15.27
N SER A 268 15.52 7.35 -14.54
CA SER A 268 14.09 7.65 -14.65
C SER A 268 13.82 9.14 -14.34
N LEU A 269 14.30 9.66 -13.21
CA LEU A 269 14.13 11.05 -12.82
C LEU A 269 14.74 12.03 -13.82
N ARG A 270 15.98 11.79 -14.29
CA ARG A 270 16.63 12.61 -15.33
C ARG A 270 15.82 12.70 -16.62
N SER A 271 15.11 11.63 -16.97
CA SER A 271 14.28 11.59 -18.19
C SER A 271 12.95 12.34 -18.05
N ARG A 272 12.48 12.58 -16.82
CA ARG A 272 11.20 13.21 -16.52
C ARG A 272 11.24 14.73 -16.58
N ASP A 273 12.24 15.34 -15.94
CA ASP A 273 12.36 16.80 -15.85
C ASP A 273 13.84 17.24 -15.87
N PRO A 274 14.24 18.19 -16.73
CA PRO A 274 15.57 18.79 -16.70
C PRO A 274 15.99 19.33 -15.33
N ALA A 275 15.07 19.87 -14.52
CA ALA A 275 15.36 20.36 -13.18
C ALA A 275 15.80 19.24 -12.23
N TYR A 276 15.25 18.03 -12.40
CA TYR A 276 15.68 16.86 -11.64
C TYR A 276 17.09 16.43 -12.04
N ALA A 277 17.42 16.50 -13.34
CA ALA A 277 18.78 16.21 -13.79
C ALA A 277 19.80 17.18 -13.17
N GLU A 278 19.48 18.48 -13.12
CA GLU A 278 20.35 19.47 -12.48
C GLU A 278 20.59 19.18 -10.99
N ILE A 279 19.56 18.74 -10.25
CA ILE A 279 19.68 18.34 -8.84
C ILE A 279 20.58 17.11 -8.70
N LEU A 280 20.36 16.08 -9.51
CA LEU A 280 21.05 14.79 -9.45
C LEU A 280 22.52 14.86 -9.88
N ASP A 281 22.89 15.89 -10.63
CA ASP A 281 24.24 16.10 -11.15
C ASP A 281 25.04 17.14 -10.31
N ARG A 282 24.46 17.68 -9.24
CA ARG A 282 25.21 18.51 -8.29
C ARG A 282 26.23 17.64 -7.53
N ASP A 283 27.51 17.99 -7.64
CA ASP A 283 28.56 17.44 -6.78
C ASP A 283 28.24 17.80 -5.32
N VAL A 284 27.89 16.81 -4.50
CA VAL A 284 27.76 16.99 -3.05
C VAL A 284 29.18 17.10 -2.47
N PRO A 285 29.57 18.22 -1.83
CA PRO A 285 30.85 18.30 -1.15
C PRO A 285 30.89 17.25 -0.04
N SER A 286 31.83 16.32 -0.12
CA SER A 286 32.08 15.37 0.96
C SER A 286 32.50 16.12 2.23
N HIS A 287 31.61 16.18 3.22
CA HIS A 287 31.87 16.69 4.57
C HIS A 287 32.58 15.65 5.44
#